data_AF-A0A231UTI1-F1
#
_entry.id   AF-A0A231UTI1-F1
#
_cell.length_a   1.000
_cell.length_b   1.000
_cell.length_c   1.000
_cell.angle_alpha   90.00
_cell.angle_beta   90.00
_cell.angle_gamma   90.00
#
_symmetry.space_group_name_H-M   'P 1'
#
loop_
_entity.id
_entity.type
_entity.pdbx_description
1 polymer ?
#
loop_
_entity_poly.entity_id
_entity_poly.type
_entity_poly.pdbx_seq_one_letter_code
_entity_poly.pdbx_strand_id
1 'polypeptide(L)'
;MTYPLLARERRLLDLLASYDRIVLVANSEKTDLDALLSTYSADQTLFVFFGKVQKILTEPFARPAMLIHRLGRQGAINHGRRSVETALALFDKTALKGQVGLQAGKDHRSTNSAANDGDFSAELPFLMNCDPVLNGWYTQGVAPTTGFAAALWLSRHLPEKSIILAGFTGQRSLNLKMLSVHDWTIEQTVLRLEYRMGTISRFEDSGQMAERASIENIAERYPELPPATVAAVYADVLRGQFQATDKVVAHLSRDRWYQRIYNKLASRLGLRRRR
;
A
#
# COMPACT_ATOMS: atom_id res chain seq x y z
N MET A 1 13.14 -11.51 -15.37
CA MET A 1 14.25 -10.59 -15.69
C MET A 1 15.21 -10.66 -14.52
N THR A 2 16.37 -11.29 -14.69
CA THR A 2 17.31 -11.57 -13.59
C THR A 2 18.37 -10.49 -13.59
N TYR A 3 18.38 -9.65 -12.56
CA TYR A 3 19.43 -8.65 -12.34
C TYR A 3 20.31 -9.11 -11.17
N PRO A 4 21.59 -8.71 -11.13
CA PRO A 4 22.45 -9.08 -10.01
C PRO A 4 21.96 -8.41 -8.73
N LEU A 5 21.68 -9.22 -7.71
CA LEU A 5 21.30 -8.73 -6.38
C LEU A 5 22.49 -8.04 -5.69
N LEU A 6 22.19 -7.05 -4.87
CA LEU A 6 23.14 -6.45 -3.95
C LEU A 6 23.37 -7.35 -2.73
N ALA A 7 24.48 -7.17 -2.00
CA ALA A 7 24.76 -8.02 -0.85
C ALA A 7 23.74 -7.78 0.28
N ARG A 8 23.29 -6.53 0.47
CA ARG A 8 22.17 -6.20 1.36
C ARG A 8 20.83 -6.81 0.93
N GLU A 9 20.58 -6.95 -0.37
CA GLU A 9 19.38 -7.65 -0.89
C GLU A 9 19.46 -9.16 -0.63
N ARG A 10 20.63 -9.79 -0.85
CA ARG A 10 20.83 -11.21 -0.53
C ARG A 10 20.61 -11.50 0.95
N ARG A 11 21.22 -10.72 1.85
CA ARG A 11 21.00 -10.87 3.31
C ARG A 11 19.54 -10.69 3.71
N LEU A 12 18.82 -9.80 3.01
CA LEU A 12 17.38 -9.64 3.22
C LEU A 12 16.65 -10.93 2.84
N LEU A 13 16.91 -11.49 1.65
CA LEU A 13 16.29 -12.74 1.20
C LEU A 13 16.60 -13.91 2.14
N ASP A 14 17.84 -14.04 2.61
CA ASP A 14 18.21 -15.09 3.56
C ASP A 14 17.40 -15.00 4.85
N LEU A 15 17.19 -13.78 5.38
CA LEU A 15 16.34 -13.57 6.55
C LEU A 15 14.88 -13.90 6.25
N LEU A 16 14.36 -13.42 5.12
CA LEU A 16 12.96 -13.65 4.73
C LEU A 16 12.66 -15.12 4.46
N ALA A 17 13.64 -15.90 3.99
CA ALA A 17 13.50 -17.32 3.71
C ALA A 17 13.12 -18.15 4.95
N SER A 18 13.45 -17.67 6.17
CA SER A 18 13.11 -18.32 7.43
C SER A 18 11.62 -18.23 7.82
N TYR A 19 10.82 -17.44 7.10
CA TYR A 19 9.39 -17.29 7.33
C TYR A 19 8.60 -17.93 6.19
N ASP A 20 7.44 -18.49 6.50
CA ASP A 20 6.53 -19.05 5.49
C ASP A 20 5.62 -17.97 4.90
N ARG A 21 5.30 -16.96 5.73
CA ARG A 21 4.37 -15.88 5.40
C ARG A 21 5.00 -14.52 5.67
N ILE A 22 4.77 -13.61 4.75
CA ILE A 22 5.18 -12.20 4.88
C ILE A 22 3.93 -11.35 4.74
N VAL A 23 3.56 -10.66 5.82
CA VAL A 23 2.35 -9.84 5.89
C VAL A 23 2.73 -8.37 5.79
N LEU A 24 2.41 -7.73 4.66
CA LEU A 24 2.58 -6.30 4.48
C LEU A 24 1.39 -5.57 5.10
N VAL A 25 1.66 -4.72 6.09
CA VAL A 25 0.65 -3.97 6.84
C VAL A 25 0.65 -2.53 6.36
N ALA A 26 -0.40 -2.13 5.63
CA ALA A 26 -0.55 -0.76 5.18
C ALA A 26 -0.83 0.19 6.35
N ASN A 27 -0.33 1.43 6.23
CA ASN A 27 -0.67 2.53 7.14
C ASN A 27 -2.09 3.05 6.85
N SER A 28 -3.09 2.22 7.16
CA SER A 28 -4.50 2.41 6.86
C SER A 28 -5.34 2.20 8.11
N GLU A 29 -6.30 3.09 8.35
CA GLU A 29 -7.29 2.95 9.44
C GLU A 29 -8.19 1.72 9.26
N LYS A 30 -8.22 1.14 8.06
CA LYS A 30 -8.97 -0.08 7.75
C LYS A 30 -8.22 -1.37 8.08
N THR A 31 -7.00 -1.28 8.58
CA THR A 31 -6.24 -2.45 9.01
C THR A 31 -6.73 -2.88 10.38
N ASP A 32 -7.48 -3.99 10.43
CA ASP A 32 -7.79 -4.67 11.69
C ASP A 32 -6.57 -5.52 12.12
N LEU A 33 -5.74 -4.94 12.98
CA LEU A 33 -4.52 -5.58 13.45
C LEU A 33 -4.82 -6.76 14.37
N ASP A 34 -5.86 -6.68 15.20
CA ASP A 34 -6.20 -7.75 16.14
C ASP A 34 -6.67 -9.00 15.39
N ALA A 35 -7.52 -8.83 14.36
CA ALA A 35 -7.93 -9.93 13.49
C ALA A 35 -6.75 -10.52 12.71
N LEU A 36 -5.82 -9.68 12.25
CA LEU A 36 -4.62 -10.12 11.56
C LEU A 36 -3.72 -10.96 12.48
N LEU A 37 -3.56 -10.53 13.74
CA LEU A 37 -2.76 -11.20 14.75
C LEU A 37 -3.42 -12.49 15.27
N SER A 38 -4.76 -12.58 15.28
CA SER A 38 -5.45 -13.82 15.61
C SER A 38 -5.39 -14.84 14.46
N THR A 39 -5.38 -14.37 13.21
CA THR A 39 -5.34 -15.23 12.02
C THR A 39 -3.96 -15.83 11.77
N TYR A 40 -2.89 -15.05 11.91
CA TYR A 40 -1.54 -15.48 11.58
C TYR A 40 -0.67 -15.67 12.82
N SER A 41 -0.14 -16.88 13.01
CA SER A 41 0.76 -17.21 14.13
C SER A 41 2.12 -16.51 14.01
N ALA A 42 2.74 -16.21 15.16
CA ALA A 42 4.01 -15.48 15.22
C ALA A 42 5.21 -16.29 14.68
N ASP A 43 5.20 -17.62 14.84
CA ASP A 43 6.37 -18.45 14.60
C ASP A 43 6.72 -18.64 13.11
N GLN A 44 5.75 -18.41 12.22
CA GLN A 44 5.89 -18.59 10.78
C GLN A 44 5.68 -17.30 9.97
N THR A 45 5.39 -16.19 10.65
CA THR A 45 4.91 -14.96 10.00
C THR A 45 5.80 -13.78 10.35
N LEU A 46 6.30 -13.11 9.32
CA LEU A 46 6.94 -11.82 9.45
C LEU A 46 5.97 -10.69 9.09
N PHE A 47 5.79 -9.73 10.01
CA PHE A 47 4.97 -8.54 9.78
C PHE A 47 5.83 -7.39 9.28
N VAL A 48 5.46 -6.79 8.15
CA VAL A 48 6.21 -5.74 7.49
C VAL A 48 5.44 -4.43 7.55
N PHE A 49 6.03 -3.44 8.20
CA PHE A 49 5.47 -2.11 8.41
C PHE A 49 6.24 -1.05 7.61
N PHE A 50 5.66 0.14 7.48
CA PHE A 50 6.26 1.27 6.75
C PHE A 50 6.40 2.48 7.67
N GLY A 51 7.36 3.38 7.39
CA GLY A 51 7.82 4.48 8.27
C GLY A 51 6.83 5.49 8.88
N LYS A 52 5.50 5.31 8.74
CA LYS A 52 4.45 6.00 9.51
C LYS A 52 3.62 5.01 10.36
N VAL A 53 4.28 4.02 10.94
CA VAL A 53 3.66 2.91 11.67
C VAL A 53 2.86 3.35 12.90
N GLN A 54 3.17 4.50 13.49
CA GLN A 54 2.41 5.11 14.59
C GLN A 54 0.96 5.46 14.25
N LYS A 55 0.55 5.32 12.98
CA LYS A 55 -0.84 5.46 12.56
C LYS A 55 -1.69 4.23 12.81
N ILE A 56 -1.05 3.08 13.01
CA ILE A 56 -1.71 1.77 13.13
C ILE A 56 -1.27 1.04 14.41
N LEU A 57 -0.07 1.33 14.92
CA LEU A 57 0.38 0.84 16.23
C LEU A 57 0.17 1.93 17.27
N THR A 58 -0.66 1.62 18.27
CA THR A 58 -0.84 2.41 19.48
C THR A 58 0.00 1.90 20.65
N GLU A 59 0.48 0.65 20.55
CA GLU A 59 1.28 -0.04 21.57
C GLU A 59 2.50 -0.72 20.93
N PRO A 60 3.54 -1.06 21.71
CA PRO A 60 4.69 -1.79 21.22
C PRO A 60 4.31 -3.14 20.57
N PHE A 61 4.82 -3.36 19.36
CA PHE A 61 4.56 -4.59 18.61
C PHE A 61 5.58 -5.68 18.99
N ALA A 62 5.06 -6.81 19.46
CA ALA A 62 5.85 -7.89 20.07
C ALA A 62 6.16 -9.08 19.15
N ARG A 63 5.66 -9.11 17.91
CA ARG A 63 5.86 -10.24 16.97
C ARG A 63 6.96 -9.96 15.95
N PRO A 64 7.57 -10.99 15.33
CA PRO A 64 8.60 -10.79 14.31
C PRO A 64 8.19 -9.76 13.27
N ALA A 65 8.95 -8.67 13.20
CA ALA A 65 8.61 -7.53 12.38
C ALA A 65 9.80 -6.92 11.64
N MET A 66 9.51 -6.23 10.54
CA MET A 66 10.46 -5.41 9.82
C MET A 66 9.87 -4.05 9.47
N LEU A 67 10.73 -3.04 9.44
CA LEU A 67 10.34 -1.67 9.11
C LEU A 67 10.97 -1.24 7.79
N ILE A 68 10.13 -0.90 6.81
CA ILE A 68 10.57 -0.41 5.51
C ILE A 68 10.56 1.12 5.49
N HIS A 69 11.71 1.68 5.11
CA HIS A 69 11.92 3.10 4.89
C HIS A 69 12.11 3.37 3.40
N ARG A 70 11.29 4.26 2.85
CA ARG A 70 11.53 4.74 1.48
C ARG A 70 12.79 5.59 1.47
N LEU A 71 13.70 5.30 0.55
CA LEU A 71 14.91 6.08 0.34
C LEU A 71 14.61 7.33 -0.51
N GLY A 72 15.49 8.33 -0.42
CA GLY A 72 15.49 9.59 -1.19
C GLY A 72 16.64 9.65 -2.21
N ARG A 73 16.83 10.81 -2.87
CA ARG A 73 17.78 11.01 -3.99
C ARG A 73 19.25 10.63 -3.71
N GLN A 74 19.63 10.48 -2.44
CA GLN A 74 21.00 10.16 -2.00
C GLN A 74 21.06 8.85 -1.17
N GLY A 75 20.08 7.96 -1.31
CA GLY A 75 20.05 6.71 -0.56
C GLY A 75 19.79 6.87 0.95
N ALA A 76 19.44 8.09 1.39
CA ALA A 76 19.03 8.40 2.76
C ALA A 76 17.53 8.16 2.96
N ILE A 77 17.09 7.90 4.20
CA ILE A 77 15.68 7.73 4.55
C ILE A 77 14.92 9.04 4.26
N ASN A 78 13.77 8.95 3.56
CA ASN A 78 12.94 10.11 3.19
C ASN A 78 12.08 10.67 4.36
N HIS A 79 12.47 10.37 5.60
CA HIS A 79 11.81 10.82 6.83
C HIS A 79 12.86 11.39 7.78
N GLY A 80 12.48 12.41 8.55
CA GLY A 80 13.37 12.98 9.55
C GLY A 80 13.70 11.98 10.67
N ARG A 81 14.90 12.09 11.24
CA ARG A 81 15.42 11.22 12.30
C ARG A 81 14.42 10.96 13.43
N ARG A 82 13.77 12.01 13.94
CA ARG A 82 12.74 11.88 15.00
C ARG A 82 11.59 10.95 14.59
N SER A 83 11.15 10.99 13.34
CA SER A 83 10.08 10.10 12.85
C SER A 83 10.54 8.64 12.80
N VAL A 84 11.82 8.39 12.51
CA VAL A 84 12.41 7.05 12.53
C VAL A 84 12.49 6.55 13.97
N GLU A 85 13.03 7.36 14.89
CA GLU A 85 13.12 7.02 16.31
C GLU A 85 11.74 6.73 16.92
N THR A 86 10.72 7.53 16.61
CA THR A 86 9.34 7.27 17.05
C THR A 86 8.79 5.95 16.50
N ALA A 87 9.06 5.64 15.24
CA ALA A 87 8.62 4.37 14.66
C ALA A 87 9.32 3.17 15.31
N LEU A 88 10.62 3.28 15.59
CA LEU A 88 11.39 2.22 16.23
C LEU A 88 10.96 1.96 17.67
N ALA A 89 10.53 2.99 18.40
CA ALA A 89 10.02 2.86 19.76
C ALA A 89 8.71 2.06 19.87
N LEU A 90 8.03 1.80 18.75
CA LEU A 90 6.79 1.01 18.68
C LEU A 90 7.04 -0.48 18.43
N PHE A 91 8.28 -0.95 18.52
CA PHE A 91 8.61 -2.36 18.42
C PHE A 91 9.37 -2.83 19.65
N ASP A 92 9.03 -4.03 20.11
CA ASP A 92 9.85 -4.69 21.11
C ASP A 92 11.24 -4.98 20.54
N LYS A 93 12.25 -4.87 21.40
CA LYS A 93 13.67 -5.00 20.99
C LYS A 93 13.99 -6.34 20.33
N THR A 94 13.27 -7.40 20.68
CA THR A 94 13.46 -8.76 20.14
C THR A 94 12.54 -9.05 18.94
N ALA A 95 11.50 -8.25 18.76
CA ALA A 95 10.49 -8.37 17.71
C ALA A 95 11.01 -7.81 16.39
N LEU A 96 11.64 -6.63 16.41
CA LEU A 96 12.16 -5.98 15.21
C LEU A 96 13.41 -6.70 14.69
N LYS A 97 13.27 -7.37 13.53
CA LYS A 97 14.36 -8.11 12.87
C LYS A 97 15.28 -7.22 12.04
N GLY A 98 14.81 -6.03 11.68
CA GLY A 98 15.65 -5.00 11.07
C GLY A 98 14.88 -3.93 10.29
N GLN A 99 15.65 -2.95 9.82
CA GLN A 99 15.18 -1.88 8.95
C GLN A 99 15.63 -2.14 7.51
N VAL A 100 14.76 -1.85 6.54
CA VAL A 100 15.04 -1.99 5.11
C VAL A 100 14.97 -0.63 4.44
N GLY A 101 16.00 -0.29 3.67
CA GLY A 101 15.91 0.78 2.69
C GLY A 101 15.22 0.29 1.43
N LEU A 102 14.13 0.94 1.02
CA LEU A 102 13.44 0.65 -0.24
C LEU A 102 13.69 1.77 -1.24
N GLN A 103 14.31 1.41 -2.36
CA GLN A 103 14.46 2.26 -3.54
C GLN A 103 13.35 1.94 -4.54
N ALA A 104 12.62 2.96 -4.97
CA ALA A 104 11.59 2.81 -6.01
C ALA A 104 11.29 4.15 -6.70
N GLY A 105 11.72 4.35 -7.94
CA GLY A 105 11.34 5.49 -8.79
C GLY A 105 12.51 6.37 -9.27
N LYS A 106 12.23 7.24 -10.26
CA LYS A 106 13.23 7.96 -11.07
C LYS A 106 14.01 9.07 -10.37
N ASP A 107 13.64 9.45 -9.15
CA ASP A 107 14.36 10.45 -8.35
C ASP A 107 15.65 9.89 -7.76
N HIS A 108 15.75 8.57 -7.63
CA HIS A 108 17.01 7.89 -7.41
C HIS A 108 17.71 7.88 -8.76
N ARG A 109 18.97 8.31 -8.79
CA ARG A 109 19.83 8.28 -9.96
C ARG A 109 19.42 7.13 -10.89
N SER A 110 18.79 7.48 -12.02
CA SER A 110 18.67 6.61 -13.17
C SER A 110 20.09 6.40 -13.68
N THR A 111 20.88 5.64 -12.95
CA THR A 111 22.17 5.26 -13.43
C THR A 111 21.97 3.98 -14.20
N ASN A 112 22.21 4.09 -15.49
CA ASN A 112 22.68 2.96 -16.31
C ASN A 112 23.99 2.33 -15.74
N SER A 113 24.50 2.77 -14.57
CA SER A 113 25.46 2.03 -13.76
C SER A 113 24.73 1.17 -12.73
N ALA A 114 25.10 -0.11 -12.64
CA ALA A 114 24.66 -1.00 -11.58
C ALA A 114 24.80 -0.28 -10.22
N ALA A 115 23.69 -0.14 -9.49
CA ALA A 115 23.72 0.36 -8.13
C ALA A 115 24.70 -0.49 -7.30
N ASN A 116 25.40 0.11 -6.35
CA ASN A 116 26.26 -0.60 -5.41
C ASN A 116 25.77 -0.36 -3.99
N ASP A 117 26.10 -1.27 -3.07
CA ASP A 117 25.74 -1.11 -1.64
C ASP A 117 26.27 0.20 -1.02
N GLY A 118 27.33 0.79 -1.58
CA GLY A 118 27.90 2.06 -1.15
C GLY A 118 27.06 3.30 -1.52
N ASP A 119 26.08 3.16 -2.42
CA ASP A 119 25.19 4.26 -2.82
C ASP A 119 24.07 4.54 -1.81
N PHE A 120 23.99 3.73 -0.74
CA PHE A 120 22.92 3.75 0.27
C PHE A 120 23.48 4.00 1.67
N SER A 121 22.65 4.60 2.54
CA SER A 121 23.01 4.81 3.95
C SER A 121 23.57 3.52 4.57
N ALA A 122 24.80 3.57 5.08
CA ALA A 122 25.47 2.42 5.71
C ALA A 122 24.72 1.92 6.96
N GLU A 123 23.86 2.75 7.54
CA GLU A 123 23.10 2.45 8.76
C GLU A 123 21.97 1.43 8.54
N LEU A 124 21.55 1.20 7.29
CA LEU A 124 20.49 0.25 6.97
C LEU A 124 21.09 -1.13 6.64
N PRO A 125 20.80 -2.18 7.45
CA PRO A 125 21.39 -3.51 7.26
C PRO A 125 20.90 -4.22 5.99
N PHE A 126 19.69 -3.86 5.54
CA PHE A 126 18.99 -4.47 4.42
C PHE A 126 18.56 -3.41 3.39
N LEU A 127 18.44 -3.88 2.15
CA LEU A 127 18.04 -3.07 1.00
C LEU A 127 17.03 -3.84 0.15
N MET A 128 16.12 -3.10 -0.46
CA MET A 128 15.16 -3.58 -1.44
C MET A 128 15.22 -2.65 -2.65
N ASN A 129 15.89 -3.08 -3.73
CA ASN A 129 15.94 -2.31 -4.96
C ASN A 129 14.78 -2.71 -5.87
N CYS A 130 13.70 -1.93 -5.86
CA CYS A 130 12.51 -2.21 -6.66
C CYS A 130 12.59 -1.66 -8.09
N ASP A 131 13.59 -0.85 -8.44
CA ASP A 131 13.67 -0.20 -9.75
C ASP A 131 13.64 -1.20 -10.93
N PRO A 132 14.36 -2.35 -10.90
CA PRO A 132 14.28 -3.33 -11.98
C PRO A 132 12.89 -3.93 -12.17
N VAL A 133 12.13 -4.10 -11.08
CA VAL A 133 10.78 -4.68 -11.09
C VAL A 133 9.73 -3.66 -11.53
N LEU A 134 10.01 -2.38 -11.32
CA LEU A 134 9.11 -1.23 -11.56
C LEU A 134 9.46 -0.44 -12.82
N ASN A 135 10.50 -0.84 -13.55
CA ASN A 135 10.87 -0.19 -14.80
C ASN A 135 9.76 -0.31 -15.85
N GLY A 136 9.44 0.81 -16.50
CA GLY A 136 8.42 0.88 -17.55
C GLY A 136 6.96 1.01 -17.08
N TRP A 137 6.69 0.97 -15.77
CA TRP A 137 5.32 1.04 -15.25
C TRP A 137 4.76 2.46 -15.15
N TYR A 138 5.61 3.48 -15.00
CA TYR A 138 5.19 4.87 -14.72
C TYR A 138 5.66 5.86 -15.79
N THR A 139 4.76 6.77 -16.16
CA THR A 139 5.06 7.97 -16.95
C THR A 139 5.80 9.02 -16.09
N GLN A 140 6.36 10.06 -16.71
CA GLN A 140 7.19 11.05 -15.99
C GLN A 140 6.41 11.75 -14.85
N GLY A 141 7.08 11.96 -13.71
CA GLY A 141 6.53 12.68 -12.56
C GLY A 141 5.69 11.86 -11.59
N VAL A 142 5.52 10.55 -11.85
CA VAL A 142 4.80 9.63 -10.97
C VAL A 142 5.76 8.58 -10.41
N ALA A 143 5.64 8.30 -9.12
CA ALA A 143 6.42 7.28 -8.44
C ALA A 143 5.51 6.20 -7.83
N PRO A 144 5.99 4.97 -7.66
CA PRO A 144 5.28 3.91 -6.94
C PRO A 144 5.13 4.22 -5.45
N THR A 145 4.05 3.80 -4.82
CA THR A 145 3.97 3.73 -3.35
C THR A 145 4.94 2.67 -2.81
N THR A 146 5.43 2.88 -1.59
CA THR A 146 6.37 1.95 -0.93
C THR A 146 5.77 0.56 -0.75
N GLY A 147 4.49 0.48 -0.39
CA GLY A 147 3.81 -0.80 -0.18
C GLY A 147 3.64 -1.59 -1.49
N PHE A 148 3.26 -0.92 -2.58
CA PHE A 148 3.17 -1.53 -3.90
C PHE A 148 4.54 -2.07 -4.37
N ALA A 149 5.57 -1.24 -4.27
CA ALA A 149 6.93 -1.60 -4.64
C ALA A 149 7.44 -2.83 -3.86
N ALA A 150 7.18 -2.87 -2.55
CA ALA A 150 7.57 -3.98 -1.69
C ALA A 150 6.80 -5.27 -2.04
N ALA A 151 5.49 -5.18 -2.25
CA ALA A 151 4.66 -6.33 -2.62
C ALA A 151 5.16 -7.00 -3.90
N LEU A 152 5.42 -6.19 -4.94
CA LEU A 152 5.94 -6.72 -6.20
C LEU A 152 7.34 -7.30 -6.04
N TRP A 153 8.26 -6.59 -5.39
CA TRP A 153 9.62 -7.10 -5.21
C TRP A 153 9.63 -8.44 -4.48
N LEU A 154 8.85 -8.57 -3.40
CA LEU A 154 8.72 -9.81 -2.64
C LEU A 154 8.14 -10.94 -3.49
N SER A 155 7.05 -10.70 -4.22
CA SER A 155 6.42 -11.71 -5.08
C SER A 155 7.35 -12.26 -6.17
N ARG A 156 8.34 -11.47 -6.63
CA ARG A 156 9.28 -11.88 -7.68
C ARG A 156 10.53 -12.58 -7.16
N HIS A 157 10.95 -12.30 -5.93
CA HIS A 157 12.14 -12.90 -5.34
C HIS A 157 11.84 -14.06 -4.39
N LEU A 158 10.60 -14.18 -3.92
CA LEU A 158 10.13 -15.23 -3.01
C LEU A 158 8.82 -15.85 -3.54
N PRO A 159 8.80 -16.40 -4.77
CA PRO A 159 7.59 -16.92 -5.40
C PRO A 159 6.96 -18.10 -4.63
N GLU A 160 7.74 -18.79 -3.79
CA GLU A 160 7.29 -19.89 -2.93
C GLU A 160 6.67 -19.45 -1.60
N LYS A 161 6.73 -18.15 -1.26
CA LYS A 161 6.24 -17.62 0.02
C LYS A 161 4.85 -17.02 -0.10
N SER A 162 4.09 -17.06 0.99
CA SER A 162 2.79 -16.41 1.04
C SER A 162 2.95 -14.91 1.35
N ILE A 163 2.83 -14.08 0.32
CA ILE A 163 2.85 -12.62 0.46
C ILE A 163 1.42 -12.12 0.67
N ILE A 164 1.12 -11.58 1.85
CA ILE A 164 -0.24 -11.17 2.26
C ILE A 164 -0.31 -9.66 2.40
N LEU A 165 -1.30 -9.04 1.75
CA LEU A 165 -1.55 -7.60 1.85
C LEU A 165 -2.69 -7.30 2.82
N ALA A 166 -2.40 -6.56 3.88
CA ALA A 166 -3.38 -6.09 4.85
C ALA A 166 -3.56 -4.56 4.79
N GLY A 167 -4.81 -4.11 4.63
CA GLY A 167 -5.13 -2.68 4.55
C GLY A 167 -4.86 -2.00 3.18
N PHE A 168 -4.45 -2.76 2.15
CA PHE A 168 -4.22 -2.28 0.78
C PHE A 168 -5.55 -2.15 0.01
N THR A 169 -6.42 -1.24 0.44
CA THR A 169 -7.80 -1.15 -0.08
C THR A 169 -7.96 -0.35 -1.36
N GLY A 170 -6.98 0.51 -1.69
CA GLY A 170 -7.07 1.42 -2.83
C GLY A 170 -8.11 2.54 -2.67
N GLN A 171 -8.80 2.61 -1.52
CA GLN A 171 -9.82 3.62 -1.24
C GLN A 171 -9.20 4.85 -0.58
N ARG A 172 -9.65 6.04 -0.98
CA ARG A 172 -9.19 7.31 -0.42
C ARG A 172 -9.76 7.47 1.00
N SER A 173 -8.91 7.62 2.02
CA SER A 173 -9.37 8.07 3.34
C SER A 173 -9.61 9.58 3.30
N LEU A 174 -10.74 10.02 3.84
CA LEU A 174 -11.10 11.45 3.96
C LEU A 174 -10.14 12.22 4.89
N ASN A 175 -9.45 11.53 5.80
CA ASN A 175 -8.60 12.12 6.83
C ASN A 175 -7.12 12.20 6.44
N LEU A 176 -6.71 11.57 5.33
CA LEU A 176 -5.31 11.48 4.93
C LEU A 176 -5.06 12.35 3.70
N LYS A 177 -4.39 13.50 3.90
CA LYS A 177 -3.88 14.34 2.81
C LYS A 177 -2.97 13.51 1.90
N MET A 178 -3.45 13.21 0.69
CA MET A 178 -2.72 12.47 -0.33
C MET A 178 -2.21 13.42 -1.40
N LEU A 179 -0.90 13.41 -1.61
CA LEU A 179 -0.23 14.14 -2.69
C LEU A 179 -0.46 13.38 -4.01
N SER A 180 -0.72 14.08 -5.12
CA SER A 180 -1.02 13.49 -6.44
C SER A 180 0.21 12.92 -7.17
N VAL A 181 1.19 12.41 -6.43
CA VAL A 181 2.51 11.97 -6.93
C VAL A 181 2.58 10.47 -7.24
N HIS A 182 1.46 9.74 -7.07
CA HIS A 182 1.35 8.30 -7.26
C HIS A 182 0.16 7.95 -8.17
N ASP A 183 0.32 6.98 -9.07
CA ASP A 183 -0.77 6.44 -9.88
C ASP A 183 -1.31 5.16 -9.24
N TRP A 184 -2.26 5.35 -8.33
CA TRP A 184 -2.88 4.25 -7.59
C TRP A 184 -3.75 3.35 -8.47
N THR A 185 -4.19 3.84 -9.63
CA THR A 185 -4.98 3.03 -10.56
C THR A 185 -4.11 1.92 -11.13
N ILE A 186 -2.89 2.25 -11.57
CA ILE A 186 -1.90 1.26 -12.00
C ILE A 186 -1.61 0.30 -10.85
N GLU A 187 -1.25 0.81 -9.67
CA GLU A 187 -0.89 -0.04 -8.53
C GLU A 187 -1.99 -1.02 -8.15
N GLN A 188 -3.23 -0.56 -8.01
CA GLN A 188 -4.36 -1.41 -7.65
C GLN A 188 -4.72 -2.40 -8.77
N THR A 189 -4.58 -2.01 -10.04
CA THR A 189 -4.78 -2.92 -11.17
C THR A 189 -3.79 -4.08 -11.09
N VAL A 190 -2.52 -3.78 -10.84
CA VAL A 190 -1.45 -4.78 -10.78
C VAL A 190 -1.60 -5.68 -9.57
N LEU A 191 -1.83 -5.13 -8.38
CA LEU A 191 -2.05 -5.95 -7.18
C LEU A 191 -3.26 -6.88 -7.35
N ARG A 192 -4.31 -6.45 -8.07
CA ARG A 192 -5.44 -7.34 -8.40
C ARG A 192 -5.06 -8.44 -9.38
N LEU A 193 -4.20 -8.16 -10.36
CA LEU A 193 -3.68 -9.19 -11.27
C LEU A 193 -2.82 -10.22 -10.53
N GLU A 194 -1.88 -9.77 -9.70
CA GLU A 194 -1.06 -10.65 -8.83
C GLU A 194 -1.95 -11.50 -7.92
N TYR A 195 -3.00 -10.89 -7.34
CA TYR A 195 -3.97 -11.63 -6.53
C TYR A 195 -4.68 -12.74 -7.32
N ARG A 196 -5.09 -12.45 -8.55
CA ARG A 196 -5.74 -13.43 -9.44
C ARG A 196 -4.79 -14.53 -9.90
N MET A 197 -3.49 -14.24 -10.01
CA MET A 197 -2.46 -15.21 -10.35
C MET A 197 -2.03 -16.06 -9.15
N GLY A 198 -2.48 -15.73 -7.93
CA GLY A 198 -2.11 -16.43 -6.69
C GLY A 198 -0.70 -16.10 -6.19
N THR A 199 -0.01 -15.12 -6.79
CA THR A 199 1.34 -14.70 -6.39
C THR A 199 1.34 -13.82 -5.14
N ILE A 200 0.20 -13.16 -4.86
CA ILE A 200 -0.06 -12.47 -3.59
C ILE A 200 -1.46 -12.83 -3.09
N SER A 201 -1.64 -12.79 -1.78
CA SER A 201 -2.94 -12.92 -1.11
C SER A 201 -3.34 -11.57 -0.48
N ARG A 202 -4.64 -11.40 -0.21
CA ARG A 202 -5.14 -10.25 0.55
C ARG A 202 -5.71 -10.76 1.85
N PHE A 203 -5.38 -10.08 2.94
CA PHE A 203 -6.12 -10.26 4.18
C PHE A 203 -7.48 -9.58 3.99
N GLU A 204 -8.53 -10.39 3.98
CA GLU A 204 -9.89 -9.90 3.80
C GLU A 204 -10.41 -9.37 5.13
N ASP A 205 -10.69 -8.08 5.15
CA ASP A 205 -11.64 -7.52 6.11
C ASP A 205 -13.01 -8.19 5.87
N SER A 206 -13.71 -8.52 6.96
CA SER A 206 -15.10 -8.96 7.02
C SER A 206 -16.02 -8.38 5.93
N GLY A 207 -15.86 -7.10 5.54
CA GLY A 207 -16.64 -6.47 4.48
C GLY A 207 -16.37 -6.98 3.06
N GLN A 208 -15.15 -7.39 2.72
CA GLN A 208 -14.82 -7.96 1.40
C GLN A 208 -15.22 -9.43 1.29
N MET A 209 -15.17 -10.18 2.39
CA MET A 209 -15.73 -11.53 2.46
C MET A 209 -17.23 -11.50 2.16
N ALA A 210 -17.97 -10.52 2.69
CA ALA A 210 -19.39 -10.35 2.43
C ALA A 210 -19.71 -10.03 0.94
N GLU A 211 -18.86 -9.24 0.26
CA GLU A 211 -19.04 -8.93 -1.17
C GLU A 211 -18.77 -10.15 -2.06
N ARG A 212 -17.72 -10.94 -1.77
CA ARG A 212 -17.44 -12.18 -2.51
C ARG A 212 -18.52 -13.22 -2.30
N ALA A 213 -18.94 -13.42 -1.05
CA ALA A 213 -20.07 -14.26 -0.73
C ALA A 213 -21.31 -13.80 -1.51
N SER A 214 -21.52 -12.49 -1.71
CA SER A 214 -22.64 -11.99 -2.52
C SER A 214 -22.54 -12.36 -4.00
N ILE A 215 -21.37 -12.24 -4.63
CA ILE A 215 -21.19 -12.61 -6.05
C ILE A 215 -21.27 -14.13 -6.24
N GLU A 216 -20.67 -14.91 -5.34
CA GLU A 216 -20.72 -16.38 -5.36
C GLU A 216 -22.16 -16.87 -5.14
N ASN A 217 -22.88 -16.31 -4.17
CA ASN A 217 -24.31 -16.56 -3.96
C ASN A 217 -25.15 -16.23 -5.21
N ILE A 218 -24.79 -15.19 -5.96
CA ILE A 218 -25.46 -14.86 -7.23
C ILE A 218 -25.11 -15.93 -8.28
N ALA A 219 -23.84 -16.30 -8.42
CA ALA A 219 -23.41 -17.32 -9.39
C ALA A 219 -24.08 -18.68 -9.14
N GLU A 220 -24.23 -19.10 -7.90
CA GLU A 220 -24.96 -20.33 -7.51
C GLU A 220 -26.44 -20.33 -7.95
N ARG A 221 -27.05 -19.14 -8.08
CA ARG A 221 -28.45 -18.99 -8.52
C ARG A 221 -28.59 -18.98 -10.05
N TYR A 222 -27.50 -18.84 -10.79
CA TYR A 222 -27.45 -18.88 -12.25
C TYR A 222 -26.38 -19.88 -12.74
N PRO A 223 -26.51 -21.18 -12.40
CA PRO A 223 -25.50 -22.19 -12.70
C PRO A 223 -25.25 -22.42 -14.19
N GLU A 224 -26.19 -22.02 -15.04
CA GLU A 224 -26.08 -22.04 -16.51
C GLU A 224 -25.12 -20.99 -17.07
N LEU A 225 -24.75 -19.98 -16.28
CA LEU A 225 -23.83 -18.91 -16.69
C LEU A 225 -22.42 -19.16 -16.13
N PRO A 226 -21.36 -18.93 -16.93
CA PRO A 226 -19.99 -18.96 -16.42
C PRO A 226 -19.80 -17.92 -15.30
N PRO A 227 -19.06 -18.24 -14.21
CA PRO A 227 -18.80 -17.28 -13.12
C PRO A 227 -18.18 -15.97 -13.59
N ALA A 228 -17.35 -16.01 -14.64
CA ALA A 228 -16.78 -14.82 -15.26
C ALA A 228 -17.84 -13.90 -15.87
N THR A 229 -18.91 -14.46 -16.44
CA THR A 229 -20.04 -13.71 -17.01
C THR A 229 -20.83 -13.02 -15.91
N VAL A 230 -21.13 -13.73 -14.81
CA VAL A 230 -21.82 -13.16 -13.64
C VAL A 230 -21.00 -12.00 -13.06
N ALA A 231 -19.69 -12.18 -12.90
CA ALA A 231 -18.79 -11.13 -12.42
C ALA A 231 -18.72 -9.91 -13.36
N ALA A 232 -18.74 -10.12 -14.67
CA ALA A 232 -18.75 -9.03 -15.66
C ALA A 232 -20.04 -8.21 -15.58
N VAL A 233 -21.20 -8.87 -15.51
CA VAL A 233 -22.51 -8.20 -15.35
C VAL A 233 -22.56 -7.40 -14.05
N TYR A 234 -22.08 -7.99 -12.95
CA TYR A 234 -21.97 -7.30 -11.65
C TYR A 234 -21.08 -6.05 -11.75
N ALA A 235 -19.93 -6.16 -12.41
CA ALA A 235 -19.02 -5.04 -12.63
C ALA A 235 -19.64 -3.92 -13.49
N ASP A 236 -20.45 -4.27 -14.49
CA ASP A 236 -21.15 -3.29 -15.33
C ASP A 236 -22.27 -2.56 -14.59
N VAL A 237 -23.03 -3.27 -13.73
CA VAL A 237 -24.00 -2.64 -12.82
C VAL A 237 -23.30 -1.65 -11.88
N LEU A 238 -22.19 -2.05 -11.26
CA LEU A 238 -21.40 -1.16 -10.40
C LEU A 238 -20.86 0.05 -11.17
N ARG A 239 -20.34 -0.15 -12.38
CA ARG A 239 -19.88 0.95 -13.25
C ARG A 239 -21.00 1.95 -13.53
N GLY A 240 -22.21 1.47 -13.82
CA GLY A 240 -23.39 2.32 -14.02
C GLY A 240 -23.76 3.11 -12.76
N GLN A 241 -23.70 2.49 -11.58
CA GLN A 241 -23.94 3.16 -10.29
C GLN A 241 -22.89 4.24 -9.98
N PHE A 242 -21.61 3.99 -10.26
CA PHE A 242 -20.56 4.99 -10.13
C PHE A 242 -20.79 6.18 -11.05
N GLN A 243 -21.12 5.95 -12.32
CA GLN A 243 -21.45 7.02 -13.27
C GLN A 243 -22.69 7.83 -12.84
N ALA A 244 -23.69 7.18 -12.24
CA ALA A 244 -24.85 7.86 -11.66
C ALA A 244 -24.44 8.74 -10.46
N THR A 245 -23.50 8.28 -9.64
CA THR A 245 -22.95 9.04 -8.51
C THR A 245 -22.20 10.28 -8.98
N ASP A 246 -21.43 10.19 -10.06
CA ASP A 246 -20.76 11.34 -10.67
C ASP A 246 -21.75 12.44 -11.09
N LYS A 247 -22.94 12.05 -11.60
CA LYS A 247 -24.01 13.01 -11.92
C LYS A 247 -24.56 13.70 -10.67
N VAL A 248 -24.69 12.98 -9.55
CA VAL A 248 -25.10 13.56 -8.26
C VAL A 248 -24.04 14.52 -7.74
N VAL A 249 -22.77 14.17 -7.81
CA VAL A 249 -21.66 15.06 -7.42
C VAL A 249 -21.60 16.31 -8.33
N ALA A 250 -21.80 16.16 -9.64
CA ALA A 250 -21.90 17.27 -10.58
C ALA A 250 -23.11 18.17 -10.27
N HIS A 251 -24.23 17.61 -9.83
CA HIS A 251 -25.39 18.36 -9.39
C HIS A 251 -25.10 19.14 -8.09
N LEU A 252 -24.50 18.49 -7.08
CA LEU A 252 -24.15 19.09 -5.80
C LEU A 252 -23.06 20.18 -5.89
N SER A 253 -22.17 20.08 -6.88
CA SER A 253 -21.15 21.10 -7.15
C SER A 253 -21.71 22.30 -7.93
N ARG A 254 -22.77 22.10 -8.73
CA ARG A 254 -23.52 23.18 -9.38
C ARG A 254 -24.46 23.88 -8.41
N ASP A 255 -25.05 23.14 -7.50
CA ASP A 255 -25.84 23.72 -6.44
C ASP A 255 -24.89 24.49 -5.52
N ARG A 256 -24.96 25.82 -5.59
CA ARG A 256 -24.08 26.76 -4.87
C ARG A 256 -24.32 26.75 -3.36
N TRP A 257 -24.66 25.62 -2.76
CA TRP A 257 -25.00 25.47 -1.34
C TRP A 257 -23.85 25.96 -0.45
N TYR A 258 -22.60 25.70 -0.85
CA TYR A 258 -21.40 26.21 -0.18
C TYR A 258 -21.27 27.74 -0.32
N GLN A 259 -21.67 28.35 -1.45
CA GLN A 259 -21.75 29.82 -1.55
C GLN A 259 -22.89 30.38 -0.71
N ARG A 260 -24.02 29.68 -0.57
CA ARG A 260 -25.12 30.09 0.33
C ARG A 260 -24.66 30.08 1.78
N ILE A 261 -23.92 29.06 2.22
CA ILE A 261 -23.32 28.98 3.56
C ILE A 261 -22.26 30.09 3.74
N TYR A 262 -21.34 30.25 2.78
CA TYR A 262 -20.33 31.30 2.80
C TYR A 262 -20.97 32.69 2.90
N ASN A 263 -21.98 33.00 2.08
CA ASN A 263 -22.67 34.28 2.10
C ASN A 263 -23.38 34.53 3.44
N LYS A 264 -23.98 33.49 4.04
CA LYS A 264 -24.66 33.56 5.34
C LYS A 264 -23.68 33.77 6.50
N LEU A 265 -22.48 33.19 6.41
CA LEU A 265 -21.40 33.40 7.38
C LEU A 265 -20.73 34.76 7.19
N ALA A 266 -20.44 35.16 5.94
CA ALA A 266 -19.85 36.46 5.61
C ALA A 266 -20.77 37.63 6.00
N SER A 267 -22.10 37.46 5.89
CA SER A 267 -23.07 38.46 6.39
C SER A 267 -23.09 38.54 7.92
N ARG A 268 -22.90 37.42 8.62
CA ARG A 268 -22.84 37.40 10.10
C ARG A 268 -21.52 37.98 10.64
N LEU A 269 -20.43 37.83 9.89
CA LEU A 269 -19.11 38.31 10.27
C LEU A 269 -18.80 39.73 9.77
N GLY A 270 -19.76 40.43 9.16
CA GLY A 270 -19.59 41.82 8.69
C GLY A 270 -18.60 41.98 7.53
N LEU A 271 -18.15 40.90 6.89
CA LEU A 271 -17.09 40.87 5.87
C LEU A 271 -17.54 41.33 4.47
N ARG A 272 -18.74 41.91 4.35
CA ARG A 272 -19.20 42.48 3.08
C ARG A 272 -18.38 43.73 2.77
N ARG A 273 -17.38 43.60 1.88
CA ARG A 273 -16.73 44.76 1.25
C ARG A 273 -17.82 45.65 0.65
N ARG A 274 -17.94 46.87 1.17
CA ARG A 274 -18.60 47.98 0.46
C ARG A 274 -17.87 48.11 -0.87
N ARG A 275 -18.65 48.11 -1.95
CA ARG A 275 -18.15 48.36 -3.32
C ARG A 275 -17.49 49.72 -3.39
#